data_AF-A0A7X4EE96-F1
#
_entry.id   AF-A0A7X4EE96-F1
#
_cell.length_a   1.000
_cell.length_b   1.000
_cell.length_c   1.000
_cell.angle_alpha   90.00
_cell.angle_beta   90.00
_cell.angle_gamma   90.00
#
_symmetry.space_group_name_H-M   'P 1'
#
loop_
_entity.id
_entity.type
_entity.pdbx_description
1 polymer ?
#
loop_
_entity_poly.entity_id
_entity_poly.type
_entity_poly.pdbx_seq_one_letter_code
_entity_poly.pdbx_strand_id
1 'polypeptide(L)'
;MTVIDSTQAKAVFAVIDAYDHPHGGRILRLRLRRGEAPAIKELKSGTLVAGTGDGPETRIQVDGFALFGGRVSDARLARTGRVDVHVRDEAARDVATGWSLRLPS
;
A
#
# COMPACT_ATOMS: atom_id res chain seq x y z
N MET A 1 21.03 -11.04 3.67
CA MET A 1 20.18 -10.10 2.93
C MET A 1 19.11 -10.92 2.22
N THR A 2 17.94 -11.08 2.82
CA THR A 2 16.92 -12.00 2.33
C THR A 2 16.16 -11.34 1.19
N VAL A 3 16.40 -11.84 -0.03
CA VAL A 3 15.63 -11.49 -1.22
C VAL A 3 14.21 -12.01 -1.02
N ILE A 4 13.25 -11.11 -0.82
CA ILE A 4 11.83 -11.48 -0.69
C ILE A 4 11.32 -11.70 -2.11
N ASP A 5 11.23 -12.97 -2.48
CA ASP A 5 10.77 -13.48 -3.75
C ASP A 5 9.49 -12.75 -4.21
N SER A 6 9.59 -12.05 -5.34
CA SER A 6 8.52 -11.28 -5.97
C SER A 6 7.36 -12.14 -6.48
N THR A 7 7.49 -13.47 -6.37
CA THR A 7 6.48 -14.45 -6.77
C THR A 7 5.44 -14.78 -5.68
N GLN A 8 5.65 -14.39 -4.42
CA GLN A 8 4.82 -14.83 -3.28
C GLN A 8 4.07 -13.68 -2.55
N ALA A 9 3.57 -12.69 -3.30
CA ALA A 9 2.73 -11.63 -2.74
C ALA A 9 1.24 -11.96 -2.91
N LYS A 10 0.46 -11.89 -1.83
CA LYS A 10 -1.01 -12.03 -1.83
C LYS A 10 -1.66 -11.00 -2.75
N ALA A 11 -1.17 -9.75 -2.68
CA ALA A 11 -1.66 -8.65 -3.50
C ALA A 11 -0.52 -7.68 -3.85
N VAL A 12 -0.58 -7.12 -5.05
CA VAL A 12 0.34 -6.08 -5.52
C VAL A 12 -0.45 -4.84 -5.91
N PHE A 13 -0.09 -3.71 -5.34
CA PHE A 13 -0.69 -2.41 -5.61
C PHE A 13 0.31 -1.50 -6.31
N ALA A 14 -0.15 -0.75 -7.30
CA ALA A 14 0.58 0.41 -7.78
C ALA A 14 0.23 1.63 -6.93
N VAL A 15 1.24 2.44 -6.59
CA VAL A 15 1.05 3.78 -6.06
C VAL A 15 0.68 4.67 -7.25
N ILE A 16 -0.53 5.22 -7.21
CA ILE A 16 -1.02 6.13 -8.25
C ILE A 16 -0.98 7.59 -7.79
N ASP A 17 -0.87 7.83 -6.48
CA ASP A 17 -0.58 9.15 -5.93
C ASP A 17 -0.02 9.04 -4.51
N ALA A 18 0.69 10.07 -4.05
CA ALA A 18 1.28 10.16 -2.71
C ALA A 18 1.31 11.60 -2.20
N TYR A 19 0.76 11.82 -1.01
CA TYR A 19 0.65 13.15 -0.39
C TYR A 19 1.14 13.12 1.05
N ASP A 20 1.67 14.24 1.54
CA ASP A 20 2.01 14.39 2.95
C ASP A 20 0.74 14.64 3.77
N HIS A 21 0.64 13.98 4.92
CA HIS A 21 -0.49 14.17 5.83
C HIS A 21 -0.18 15.33 6.81
N PRO A 22 -1.12 16.27 7.08
CA PRO A 22 -0.85 17.46 7.90
C PRO A 22 -0.35 17.19 9.33
N HIS A 23 -0.64 16.00 9.86
CA HIS A 23 -0.23 15.57 11.19
C HIS A 23 0.85 14.47 11.17
N GLY A 24 1.60 14.39 10.07
CA GLY A 24 2.70 13.43 9.89
C GLY A 24 2.30 12.15 9.16
N GLY A 25 3.31 11.50 8.57
CA GLY A 25 3.13 10.39 7.66
C GLY A 25 2.68 10.84 6.25
N ARG A 26 2.29 9.87 5.43
CA ARG A 26 1.83 10.08 4.05
C ARG A 26 0.54 9.35 3.78
N ILE A 27 -0.27 9.92 2.90
CA ILE A 27 -1.40 9.24 2.28
C ILE A 27 -0.92 8.68 0.95
N LEU A 28 -1.03 7.37 0.78
CA LEU A 28 -0.76 6.70 -0.49
C LEU A 28 -2.08 6.28 -1.12
N ARG A 29 -2.31 6.71 -2.36
CA ARG A 29 -3.44 6.25 -3.16
C ARG A 29 -3.01 5.05 -3.99
N LEU A 30 -3.67 3.93 -3.78
CA LEU A 30 -3.28 2.62 -4.30
C LEU A 30 -4.28 2.09 -5.31
N ARG A 31 -3.76 1.36 -6.30
CA ARG A 31 -4.54 0.59 -7.28
C ARG A 31 -4.05 -0.85 -7.30
N LEU A 32 -4.92 -1.81 -6.97
CA LEU A 32 -4.65 -3.23 -7.12
C LEU A 32 -4.30 -3.55 -8.58
N ARG A 33 -3.16 -4.22 -8.77
CA ARG A 33 -2.62 -4.62 -10.07
C ARG A 33 -2.61 -6.13 -10.25
N ARG A 34 -2.34 -6.87 -9.18
CA ARG A 34 -2.22 -8.33 -9.20
C ARG A 34 -2.68 -8.93 -7.86
N GLY A 35 -3.20 -10.14 -7.91
CA GLY A 35 -3.70 -10.86 -6.74
C GLY A 35 -5.18 -10.57 -6.46
N GLU A 36 -5.69 -11.16 -5.39
CA GLU A 36 -7.05 -10.91 -4.93
C GLU A 36 -7.08 -9.64 -4.06
N ALA A 37 -8.21 -8.94 -4.06
CA ALA A 37 -8.44 -7.82 -3.15
C ALA A 37 -8.38 -8.33 -1.70
N PRO A 38 -7.39 -7.93 -0.89
CA PRO A 38 -7.32 -8.36 0.50
C PRO A 38 -8.46 -7.73 1.32
N ALA A 39 -8.77 -8.32 2.46
CA ALA A 39 -9.68 -7.68 3.40
C ALA A 39 -9.05 -6.40 3.96
N ILE A 40 -9.87 -5.38 4.20
CA ILE A 40 -9.44 -4.09 4.76
C ILE A 40 -8.72 -4.27 6.10
N LYS A 41 -9.13 -5.26 6.90
CA LYS A 41 -8.45 -5.57 8.17
C LYS A 41 -7.01 -6.03 7.94
N GLU A 42 -6.74 -6.83 6.91
CA GLU A 42 -5.40 -7.31 6.58
C GLU A 42 -4.49 -6.17 6.12
N LEU A 43 -5.03 -5.23 5.35
CA LEU A 43 -4.30 -4.02 4.99
C LEU A 43 -4.01 -3.16 6.21
N LYS A 44 -4.99 -2.97 7.12
CA LYS A 44 -4.85 -2.09 8.29
C LYS A 44 -3.77 -2.54 9.27
N SER A 45 -3.60 -3.84 9.46
CA SER A 45 -2.58 -4.40 10.34
C SER A 45 -1.35 -4.92 9.59
N GLY A 46 -1.31 -4.71 8.28
CA GLY A 46 -0.30 -5.27 7.40
C GLY A 46 0.95 -4.40 7.28
N THR A 47 2.07 -5.07 7.05
CA THR A 47 3.30 -4.45 6.58
C THR A 47 3.38 -4.66 5.07
N LEU A 48 3.41 -3.57 4.31
CA LEU A 48 3.61 -3.59 2.87
C LEU A 48 5.10 -3.49 2.55
N VAL A 49 5.52 -4.13 1.46
CA VAL A 49 6.86 -3.97 0.92
C VAL A 49 6.79 -3.07 -0.31
N ALA A 50 7.35 -1.87 -0.21
CA ALA A 50 7.41 -0.89 -1.29
C ALA A 50 8.70 -1.04 -2.08
N GLY A 51 8.63 -0.92 -3.41
CA GLY A 51 9.79 -0.88 -4.28
C GLY A 51 9.43 -0.54 -5.72
N THR A 52 10.45 -0.26 -6.54
CA THR A 52 10.32 0.07 -7.96
C THR A 52 10.58 -1.12 -8.90
N GLY A 53 10.91 -2.30 -8.34
CA GLY A 53 11.21 -3.52 -9.09
C GLY A 53 12.71 -3.83 -9.15
N ASP A 54 13.54 -2.84 -9.52
CA ASP A 54 15.00 -2.99 -9.66
C ASP A 54 15.79 -2.28 -8.54
N GLY A 55 15.08 -1.64 -7.62
CA GLY A 55 15.65 -0.82 -6.55
C GLY A 55 15.56 -1.45 -5.15
N PRO A 56 16.15 -0.80 -4.14
CA PRO A 56 16.00 -1.20 -2.76
C PRO A 56 14.53 -1.20 -2.34
N GLU A 57 14.17 -2.18 -1.53
CA GLU A 57 12.83 -2.33 -0.99
C GLU A 57 12.76 -1.78 0.42
N THR A 58 11.61 -1.20 0.76
CA THR A 58 11.34 -0.73 2.12
C THR A 58 10.05 -1.31 2.66
N ARG A 59 10.00 -1.53 3.98
CA ARG A 59 8.81 -2.01 4.67
C ARG A 59 8.06 -0.83 5.23
N ILE A 60 6.74 -0.85 5.10
CA ILE A 60 5.87 0.26 5.50
C ILE A 60 4.66 -0.30 6.22
N GLN A 61 4.42 0.21 7.43
CA GLN A 61 3.23 -0.13 8.18
C GLN A 61 2.06 0.79 7.80
N VAL A 62 0.90 0.18 7.59
CA VAL A 62 -0.35 0.91 7.40
C VAL A 62 -0.92 1.26 8.78
N ASP A 63 -1.20 2.53 9.01
CA ASP A 63 -1.81 3.00 10.26
C ASP A 63 -3.33 3.10 10.16
N GLY A 64 -3.82 3.34 8.94
CA GLY A 64 -5.24 3.56 8.71
C GLY A 64 -5.54 3.86 7.25
N PHE A 65 -6.74 4.38 7.03
CA PHE A 65 -7.24 4.71 5.70
C PHE A 65 -7.65 6.18 5.65
N ALA A 66 -7.40 6.80 4.51
CA ALA A 66 -7.84 8.16 4.28
C ALA A 66 -9.36 8.17 4.03
N LEU A 67 -10.10 9.00 4.76
CA LEU A 67 -11.56 9.07 4.69
C LEU A 67 -12.09 9.93 3.53
N PHE A 68 -11.21 10.62 2.80
CA PHE A 68 -11.55 11.61 1.76
C PHE A 68 -12.37 11.05 0.58
N GLY A 69 -12.59 9.74 0.49
CA GLY A 69 -13.36 9.08 -0.58
C GLY A 69 -14.52 8.20 -0.11
N GLY A 70 -15.01 8.38 1.11
CA GLY A 70 -16.06 7.58 1.75
C GLY A 70 -15.51 6.38 2.55
N ARG A 71 -16.42 5.62 3.18
CA ARG A 71 -16.04 4.49 4.04
C ARG A 71 -15.32 3.40 3.22
N VAL A 72 -14.09 3.11 3.62
CA VAL A 72 -13.33 1.97 3.09
C VAL A 72 -14.05 0.67 3.48
N SER A 73 -14.16 -0.28 2.54
CA SER A 73 -14.79 -1.59 2.75
C SER A 73 -14.23 -2.62 1.78
N ASP A 74 -14.31 -3.89 2.16
CA ASP A 74 -13.88 -5.02 1.33
C ASP A 74 -14.61 -5.01 -0.02
N ALA A 75 -15.93 -4.79 0.00
CA ALA A 75 -16.75 -4.70 -1.20
C ALA A 75 -16.29 -3.56 -2.14
N ARG A 76 -15.94 -2.38 -1.59
CA ARG A 76 -15.42 -1.27 -2.39
C ARG A 76 -14.06 -1.61 -2.99
N LEU A 77 -13.16 -2.20 -2.21
CA LEU A 77 -11.84 -2.59 -2.68
C LEU A 77 -11.94 -3.67 -3.76
N ALA A 78 -12.75 -4.72 -3.56
CA ALA A 78 -13.00 -5.75 -4.56
C ALA A 78 -13.57 -5.19 -5.87
N ARG A 79 -14.55 -4.27 -5.78
CA ARG A 79 -15.19 -3.68 -6.97
C ARG A 79 -14.29 -2.71 -7.72
N THR A 80 -13.48 -1.92 -7.02
CA THR A 80 -12.76 -0.79 -7.64
C THR A 80 -11.25 -0.99 -7.74
N GLY A 81 -10.70 -1.93 -6.96
CA GLY A 81 -9.27 -2.09 -6.76
C GLY A 81 -8.58 -0.86 -6.16
N ARG A 82 -9.31 0.11 -5.60
CA ARG A 82 -8.72 1.37 -5.10
C ARG A 82 -8.85 1.49 -3.59
N VAL A 83 -7.78 1.91 -2.95
CA VAL A 83 -7.72 2.19 -1.52
C VAL A 83 -6.71 3.29 -1.25
N ASP A 84 -7.05 4.16 -0.30
CA ASP A 84 -6.19 5.26 0.12
C ASP A 84 -5.76 4.93 1.56
N VAL A 85 -4.46 4.73 1.78
CA VAL A 85 -3.89 4.32 3.07
C VAL A 85 -3.10 5.46 3.69
N HIS A 86 -3.12 5.56 5.02
CA HIS A 86 -2.23 6.41 5.79
C HIS A 86 -1.10 5.57 6.36
N VAL A 87 0.13 6.04 6.20
CA VAL A 87 1.35 5.40 6.67
C VAL A 87 2.18 6.44 7.45
N ARG A 88 2.67 6.15 8.66
CA ARG A 88 3.55 7.07 9.41
C ARG A 88 5.05 6.79 9.30
N ASP A 89 5.43 5.69 8.65
CA ASP A 89 6.84 5.31 8.56
C ASP A 89 7.66 6.38 7.82
N GLU A 90 8.81 6.79 8.39
CA GLU A 90 9.76 7.68 7.69
C GLU A 90 10.23 7.05 6.38
N ALA A 91 10.32 5.73 6.32
CA ALA A 91 10.70 5.02 5.11
C ALA A 91 9.65 5.14 3.99
N ALA A 92 8.42 5.55 4.31
CA ALA A 92 7.40 5.87 3.31
C ALA A 92 7.58 7.25 2.66
N ARG A 93 8.50 8.08 3.16
CA ARG A 93 8.72 9.44 2.68
C ARG A 93 9.10 9.51 1.21
N ASP A 94 9.81 8.51 0.71
CA ASP A 94 10.27 8.48 -0.68
C ASP A 94 9.33 7.72 -1.62
N VAL A 95 8.29 7.06 -1.09
CA VAL A 95 7.35 6.30 -1.90
C VAL A 95 6.50 7.23 -2.76
N ALA A 96 6.57 7.07 -4.07
CA ALA A 96 5.87 7.96 -5.00
C ALA A 96 5.15 7.18 -6.10
N THR A 97 4.43 7.90 -6.95
CA THR A 97 3.83 7.33 -8.16
C THR A 97 4.87 6.55 -8.97
N GLY A 98 4.48 5.38 -9.47
CA GLY A 98 5.37 4.44 -10.17
C GLY A 98 5.96 3.35 -9.26
N TRP A 99 5.88 3.50 -7.95
CA TRP A 99 6.23 2.45 -7.00
C TRP A 99 5.14 1.38 -6.93
N SER A 100 5.54 0.17 -6.55
CA SER A 100 4.65 -0.95 -6.21
C SER A 100 4.74 -1.28 -4.73
N LEU A 101 3.59 -1.60 -4.13
CA LEU A 101 3.46 -2.10 -2.77
C LEU A 101 2.96 -3.53 -2.81
N ARG A 102 3.69 -4.43 -2.16
CA ARG A 102 3.33 -5.85 -2.05
C ARG A 102 2.82 -6.13 -0.66
N LEU A 103 1.67 -6.79 -0.57
CA LEU A 103 1.20 -7.46 0.63
C LEU A 103 1.76 -8.89 0.61
N PRO A 104 2.66 -9.26 1.55
CA PRO A 104 3.15 -10.63 1.67
C PRO A 104 2.00 -11.62 1.86
N SER A 105 2.23 -12.88 1.44
CA SER A 105 1.28 -13.98 1.64
C SER A 105 1.15 -14.39 3.10
#